data_AF-A0A8I0L999-F1
#
_entry.id   AF-A0A8I0L999-F1
#
_cell.length_a   1.000
_cell.length_b   1.000
_cell.length_c   1.000
_cell.angle_alpha   90.00
_cell.angle_beta   90.00
_cell.angle_gamma   90.00
#
_symmetry.space_group_name_H-M   'P 1'
#
loop_
_entity.id
_entity.type
_entity.pdbx_description
1 polymer ?
#
loop_
_entity_poly.entity_id
_entity_poly.type
_entity_poly.pdbx_seq_one_letter_code
_entity_poly.pdbx_strand_id
1 'polypeptide(L)'
;TSQSTTPSSVNLNKTSTTSTSTAPVKLRTFSRLAMSTFASAATTTAVTANTITVNKDNLKQYMTTSGNATYDQSTGIVTLTQDAYSQKGAITLGTRIDSNKSFHFSGKVNLGNKYEGHGNGGDGIGFAFSPGVLG
;
A
#
# COMPACT_ATOMS: atom_id res chain seq x y z
N THR A 1 50.34 19.31 -27.27
CA THR A 1 50.87 17.98 -27.65
C THR A 1 49.89 16.94 -27.17
N SER A 2 49.20 16.31 -28.11
CA SER A 2 48.27 15.20 -27.86
C SER A 2 49.02 13.97 -27.36
N GLN A 3 48.39 13.18 -26.50
CA GLN A 3 48.26 11.75 -26.79
C GLN A 3 47.06 11.14 -26.05
N SER A 4 46.16 10.62 -26.88
CA SER A 4 45.05 9.72 -26.59
C SER A 4 45.59 8.30 -26.59
N THR A 5 45.11 7.44 -25.68
CA THR A 5 45.18 5.99 -25.84
C THR A 5 43.91 5.34 -25.31
N THR A 6 42.98 5.04 -26.21
CA THR A 6 42.04 3.91 -26.09
C THR A 6 42.76 2.64 -26.56
N PRO A 7 42.35 1.46 -26.09
CA PRO A 7 41.73 0.52 -27.03
C PRO A 7 40.50 -0.16 -26.39
N SER A 8 39.31 -0.15 -26.99
CA SER A 8 38.84 -0.85 -28.20
C SER A 8 38.84 -2.38 -28.07
N SER A 9 37.61 -2.89 -28.04
CA SER A 9 37.17 -4.28 -28.02
C SER A 9 37.67 -5.07 -29.23
N VAL A 10 38.05 -6.34 -29.04
CA VAL A 10 38.22 -7.28 -30.15
C VAL A 10 37.41 -8.55 -29.91
N ASN A 11 36.50 -8.75 -30.84
CA ASN A 11 35.61 -9.87 -31.06
C ASN A 11 36.43 -11.07 -31.61
N LEU A 12 36.38 -12.24 -30.98
CA LEU A 12 36.98 -13.45 -31.55
C LEU A 12 35.92 -14.45 -32.00
N ASN A 13 35.85 -14.54 -33.33
CA ASN A 13 35.11 -15.45 -34.19
C ASN A 13 34.93 -16.89 -33.68
N LYS A 14 33.68 -17.33 -33.86
CA LYS A 14 33.28 -18.73 -34.03
C LYS A 14 34.09 -19.37 -35.17
N THR A 15 34.90 -20.38 -34.84
CA THR A 15 35.45 -21.30 -35.85
C THR A 15 35.13 -22.73 -35.42
N SER A 16 34.30 -23.37 -36.24
CA SER A 16 34.06 -24.81 -36.21
C SER A 16 35.23 -25.48 -36.91
N THR A 17 35.91 -26.40 -36.24
CA THR A 17 36.94 -27.23 -36.86
C THR A 17 36.64 -28.70 -36.61
N THR A 18 36.37 -29.37 -37.72
CA THR A 18 36.10 -30.77 -37.94
C THR A 18 37.23 -31.67 -37.44
N SER A 19 36.83 -32.77 -36.81
CA SER A 19 37.68 -33.84 -36.29
C SER A 19 38.39 -34.63 -37.40
N THR A 20 39.68 -34.92 -37.22
CA THR A 20 40.34 -36.09 -37.81
C THR A 20 40.95 -36.93 -36.69
N SER A 21 40.45 -38.16 -36.60
CA SER A 21 40.78 -39.21 -35.64
C SER A 21 42.08 -39.93 -36.01
N THR A 22 42.93 -40.23 -35.03
CA THR A 22 43.72 -41.49 -34.93
C THR A 22 44.49 -41.53 -33.60
N ALA A 23 43.88 -42.12 -32.56
CA ALA A 23 44.51 -42.86 -31.44
C ALA A 23 43.54 -42.93 -30.23
N PRO A 24 43.32 -44.09 -29.60
CA PRO A 24 42.48 -44.18 -28.41
C PRO A 24 43.22 -43.61 -27.19
N VAL A 25 42.99 -42.34 -26.87
CA VAL A 25 43.38 -41.78 -25.57
C VAL A 25 42.35 -42.24 -24.54
N LYS A 26 42.82 -42.96 -23.52
CA LYS A 26 42.02 -43.44 -22.38
C LYS A 26 41.54 -42.22 -21.56
N LEU A 27 40.44 -41.61 -21.99
CA LEU A 27 39.86 -40.45 -21.33
C LEU A 27 39.23 -40.91 -20.02
N ARG A 28 39.82 -40.50 -18.89
CA ARG A 28 39.19 -40.67 -17.58
C ARG A 28 37.91 -39.82 -17.61
N THR A 29 36.76 -40.49 -17.58
CA THR A 29 35.45 -39.86 -17.49
C THR A 29 35.43 -38.98 -16.24
N PHE A 30 35.47 -37.66 -16.41
CA PHE A 30 35.13 -36.76 -15.32
C PHE A 30 33.61 -36.78 -15.16
N SER A 31 33.17 -37.29 -14.01
CA SER A 31 31.78 -37.35 -13.59
C SER A 31 31.11 -35.99 -13.78
N ARG A 32 29.97 -35.98 -14.48
CA ARG A 32 29.13 -34.78 -14.62
C ARG A 32 28.54 -34.46 -13.26
N LEU A 33 29.10 -33.50 -12.55
CA LEU A 33 28.48 -32.91 -11.37
C LEU A 33 27.12 -32.37 -11.80
N ALA A 34 26.05 -32.98 -11.29
CA ALA A 34 24.69 -32.53 -11.53
C ALA A 34 24.51 -31.15 -10.88
N MET A 35 24.33 -30.09 -11.69
CA MET A 35 23.83 -28.81 -11.22
C MET A 35 22.36 -28.99 -10.81
N SER A 36 22.12 -29.19 -9.53
CA SER A 36 20.77 -28.98 -8.97
C SER A 36 20.45 -27.49 -9.10
N THR A 37 19.65 -27.15 -10.11
CA THR A 37 19.07 -25.81 -10.23
C THR A 37 18.12 -25.64 -9.06
N PHE A 38 18.52 -24.88 -8.03
CA PHE A 38 17.59 -24.39 -7.03
C PHE A 38 16.70 -23.36 -7.73
N ALA A 39 15.60 -23.81 -8.33
CA ALA A 39 14.52 -22.92 -8.70
C ALA A 39 13.96 -22.35 -7.38
N SER A 40 14.45 -21.17 -7.00
CA SER A 40 13.82 -20.38 -5.95
C SER A 40 12.45 -20.00 -6.49
N ALA A 41 11.43 -20.79 -6.13
CA ALA A 41 10.05 -20.38 -6.32
C ALA A 41 9.90 -19.08 -5.54
N ALA A 42 9.82 -17.96 -6.25
CA ALA A 42 9.46 -16.70 -5.64
C ALA A 42 8.05 -16.87 -5.10
N THR A 43 7.93 -17.20 -3.82
CA THR A 43 6.67 -17.08 -3.09
C THR A 43 6.40 -15.59 -3.03
N THR A 44 5.64 -15.07 -4.00
CA THR A 44 4.93 -13.80 -3.83
C THR A 44 3.91 -14.03 -2.72
N THR A 45 4.35 -13.83 -1.48
CA THR A 45 3.45 -13.70 -0.34
C THR A 45 2.50 -12.56 -0.68
N ALA A 46 1.27 -12.90 -1.06
CA ALA A 46 0.23 -11.93 -1.29
C ALA A 46 0.10 -11.09 -0.02
N VAL A 47 0.09 -9.77 -0.15
CA VAL A 47 -0.16 -8.88 0.96
C VAL A 47 -1.59 -9.15 1.45
N THR A 48 -1.72 -9.84 2.59
CA THR A 48 -3.03 -10.23 3.15
C THR A 48 -3.81 -9.03 3.70
N ALA A 49 -3.13 -7.90 3.98
CA ALA A 49 -3.73 -6.68 4.50
C ALA A 49 -3.18 -5.44 3.79
N ASN A 50 -4.04 -4.74 3.06
CA ASN A 50 -3.66 -3.54 2.32
C ASN A 50 -3.63 -2.31 3.25
N THR A 51 -2.63 -1.45 3.08
CA THR A 51 -2.67 -0.09 3.62
C THR A 51 -3.61 0.75 2.77
N ILE A 52 -4.69 1.26 3.37
CA ILE A 52 -5.71 2.06 2.68
C ILE A 52 -5.58 3.53 3.07
N THR A 53 -5.64 4.43 2.10
CA THR A 53 -5.81 5.87 2.32
C THR A 53 -7.21 6.27 1.93
N VAL A 54 -8.03 6.60 2.93
CA VAL A 54 -9.35 7.18 2.70
C VAL A 54 -9.20 8.67 2.41
N ASN A 55 -9.82 9.13 1.34
CA ASN A 55 -9.86 10.54 0.90
C ASN A 55 -11.29 10.90 0.51
N LYS A 56 -11.53 12.14 0.07
CA LYS A 56 -12.88 12.59 -0.28
C LYS A 56 -13.53 11.77 -1.41
N ASP A 57 -12.76 11.37 -2.40
CA ASP A 57 -13.30 10.73 -3.60
C ASP A 57 -13.70 9.28 -3.34
N ASN A 58 -13.06 8.61 -2.36
CA ASN A 58 -13.34 7.22 -1.99
C ASN A 58 -14.00 7.05 -0.61
N LEU A 59 -14.38 8.15 0.07
CA LEU A 59 -14.94 8.08 1.43
C LEU A 59 -16.15 7.16 1.52
N LYS A 60 -17.09 7.24 0.58
CA LYS A 60 -18.30 6.39 0.56
C LYS A 60 -18.02 4.91 0.27
N GLN A 61 -16.83 4.57 -0.22
CA GLN A 61 -16.43 3.17 -0.43
C GLN A 61 -15.98 2.52 0.88
N TYR A 62 -15.32 3.28 1.76
CA TYR A 62 -14.71 2.75 2.98
C TYR A 62 -15.47 3.12 4.24
N MET A 63 -16.31 4.16 4.20
CA MET A 63 -17.01 4.68 5.36
C MET A 63 -18.51 4.83 5.11
N THR A 64 -19.29 4.70 6.17
CA THR A 64 -20.75 4.81 6.16
C THR A 64 -21.19 5.93 7.08
N THR A 65 -22.03 6.84 6.58
CA THR A 65 -22.72 7.85 7.40
C THR A 65 -24.03 7.32 7.93
N SER A 66 -24.40 7.65 9.17
CA SER A 66 -25.66 7.25 9.81
C SER A 66 -26.29 8.39 10.62
N GLY A 67 -27.57 8.25 10.95
CA GLY A 67 -28.35 9.28 11.64
C GLY A 67 -28.57 10.51 10.75
N ASN A 68 -28.37 11.70 11.32
CA ASN A 68 -28.48 12.98 10.61
C ASN A 68 -27.24 13.31 9.75
N ALA A 69 -26.21 12.46 9.76
CA ALA A 69 -24.97 12.75 9.06
C ALA A 69 -25.15 12.75 7.53
N THR A 70 -24.59 13.76 6.87
CA THR A 70 -24.56 13.88 5.41
C THR A 70 -23.13 14.09 4.92
N TYR A 71 -22.88 13.76 3.65
CA TYR A 71 -21.56 13.86 3.05
C TYR A 71 -21.60 14.60 1.72
N ASP A 72 -20.80 15.65 1.61
CA ASP A 72 -20.52 16.35 0.36
C ASP A 72 -19.15 15.92 -0.18
N GLN A 73 -19.17 15.17 -1.27
CA GLN A 73 -17.97 14.64 -1.92
C GLN A 73 -17.10 15.72 -2.57
N SER A 74 -17.71 16.83 -3.01
CA SER A 74 -16.98 17.89 -3.72
C SER A 74 -15.97 18.58 -2.78
N THR A 75 -16.41 18.88 -1.57
CA THR A 75 -15.62 19.54 -0.51
C THR A 75 -14.94 18.56 0.43
N GLY A 76 -15.41 17.31 0.51
CA GLY A 76 -14.95 16.32 1.47
C GLY A 76 -15.49 16.52 2.88
N ILE A 77 -16.53 17.34 3.04
CA ILE A 77 -17.11 17.67 4.34
C ILE A 77 -18.17 16.63 4.72
N VAL A 78 -18.00 16.04 5.90
CA VAL A 78 -19.02 15.25 6.58
C VAL A 78 -19.70 16.17 7.59
N THR A 79 -20.97 16.47 7.37
CA THR A 79 -21.80 17.22 8.32
C THR A 79 -22.46 16.23 9.26
N LEU A 80 -22.00 16.14 10.51
CA LEU A 80 -22.57 15.21 11.51
C LEU A 80 -23.95 15.66 11.99
N THR A 81 -24.09 16.95 12.31
CA THR A 81 -25.33 17.58 12.75
C THR A 81 -25.43 19.00 12.19
N GLN A 82 -26.65 19.46 11.94
CA GLN A 82 -26.92 20.88 11.70
C GLN A 82 -27.05 21.61 13.04
N ASP A 83 -27.00 22.95 13.02
CA ASP A 83 -27.30 23.81 14.18
C ASP A 83 -28.80 23.76 14.49
N ALA A 84 -29.25 22.62 15.02
CA ALA A 84 -30.64 22.29 15.28
C ALA A 84 -30.73 21.36 16.51
N TYR A 85 -31.90 21.35 17.15
CA TYR A 85 -32.13 20.52 18.34
C TYR A 85 -32.21 19.02 18.02
N SER A 86 -31.81 18.20 18.99
CA SER A 86 -32.01 16.74 19.01
C SER A 86 -31.41 16.01 17.81
N GLN A 87 -30.22 16.39 17.38
CA GLN A 87 -29.52 15.77 16.26
C GLN A 87 -28.48 14.76 16.73
N LYS A 88 -28.31 13.67 15.97
CA LYS A 88 -27.22 12.71 16.14
C LYS A 88 -26.79 12.18 14.78
N GLY A 89 -25.51 12.31 14.46
CA GLY A 89 -24.92 11.74 13.26
C GLY A 89 -23.58 11.08 13.54
N ALA A 90 -23.24 10.07 12.75
CA ALA A 90 -21.97 9.40 12.83
C ALA A 90 -21.43 9.05 11.44
N ILE A 91 -20.12 8.84 11.38
CA ILE A 91 -19.44 8.22 10.26
C ILE A 91 -18.55 7.11 10.79
N THR A 92 -18.65 5.92 10.20
CA THR A 92 -17.95 4.72 10.68
C THR A 92 -17.11 4.10 9.56
N LEU A 93 -15.93 3.59 9.91
CA LEU A 93 -15.07 2.87 8.98
C LEU A 93 -15.58 1.43 8.84
N GLY A 94 -15.82 0.97 7.62
CA GLY A 94 -16.36 -0.37 7.34
C GLY A 94 -15.33 -1.51 7.49
N THR A 95 -14.05 -1.18 7.67
CA THR A 95 -12.95 -2.16 7.84
C THR A 95 -12.27 -1.94 9.18
N ARG A 96 -11.89 -3.04 9.85
CA ARG A 96 -11.17 -2.97 11.13
C ARG A 96 -9.76 -2.41 10.94
N ILE A 97 -9.30 -1.60 11.88
CA ILE A 97 -7.94 -1.09 11.93
C ILE A 97 -7.06 -2.11 12.68
N ASP A 98 -5.91 -2.48 12.11
CA ASP A 98 -4.87 -3.22 12.82
C ASP A 98 -4.04 -2.23 13.66
N SER A 99 -4.20 -2.28 14.99
CA SER A 99 -3.48 -1.40 15.92
C SER A 99 -1.98 -1.70 16.04
N ASN A 100 -1.50 -2.83 15.48
CA ASN A 100 -0.08 -3.12 15.39
C ASN A 100 0.59 -2.38 14.21
N LYS A 101 -0.20 -1.70 13.38
CA LYS A 101 0.25 -0.81 12.31
C LYS A 101 -0.14 0.62 12.65
N SER A 102 0.66 1.57 12.18
CA SER A 102 0.32 2.98 12.31
C SER A 102 -0.93 3.31 11.48
N PHE A 103 -1.81 4.12 12.04
CA PHE A 103 -2.91 4.77 11.34
C PHE A 103 -2.81 6.28 11.53
N HIS A 104 -3.43 7.06 10.65
CA HIS A 104 -3.37 8.50 10.70
C HIS A 104 -4.68 9.12 10.19
N PHE A 105 -5.20 10.09 10.94
CA PHE A 105 -6.29 10.96 10.51
C PHE A 105 -5.73 12.37 10.29
N SER A 106 -5.94 12.92 9.10
CA SER A 106 -5.57 14.29 8.77
C SER A 106 -6.78 14.99 8.17
N GLY A 107 -7.21 16.07 8.80
CA GLY A 107 -8.41 16.79 8.40
C GLY A 107 -8.63 18.04 9.23
N LYS A 108 -9.81 18.63 9.06
CA LYS A 108 -10.26 19.79 9.83
C LYS A 108 -11.57 19.45 10.51
N VAL A 109 -11.83 20.09 11.64
CA VAL A 109 -13.06 19.95 12.42
C VAL A 109 -13.66 21.33 12.63
N ASN A 110 -14.98 21.43 12.45
CA ASN A 110 -15.77 22.59 12.84
C ASN A 110 -16.63 22.20 14.05
N LEU A 111 -16.43 22.86 15.19
CA LEU A 111 -17.21 22.64 16.42
C LEU A 111 -18.45 23.54 16.54
N GLY A 112 -18.72 24.36 15.52
CA GLY A 112 -19.80 25.33 15.52
C GLY A 112 -19.35 26.68 16.09
N ASN A 113 -20.33 27.48 16.54
CA ASN A 113 -20.15 28.89 16.91
C ASN A 113 -20.60 29.23 18.34
N LYS A 114 -20.98 28.24 19.15
CA LYS A 114 -21.48 28.38 20.52
C LYS A 114 -20.78 27.38 21.43
N TYR A 115 -20.58 27.73 22.69
CA TYR A 115 -19.95 26.87 23.71
C TYR A 115 -20.29 27.39 25.11
N GLU A 116 -19.84 26.68 26.16
CA GLU A 116 -20.12 27.02 27.56
C GLU A 116 -19.86 28.50 27.89
N GLY A 117 -20.86 29.15 28.50
CA GLY A 117 -20.84 30.58 28.81
C GLY A 117 -20.94 31.54 27.62
N HIS A 118 -21.02 31.04 26.38
CA HIS A 118 -21.05 31.83 25.14
C HIS A 118 -22.11 31.26 24.17
N GLY A 119 -23.37 31.31 24.61
CA GLY A 119 -24.51 30.73 23.91
C GLY A 119 -24.77 29.27 24.29
N ASN A 120 -25.87 28.70 23.79
CA ASN A 120 -26.24 27.31 24.08
C ASN A 120 -25.57 26.37 23.06
N GLY A 121 -24.29 26.06 23.28
CA GLY A 121 -23.50 25.17 22.43
C GLY A 121 -23.38 23.76 23.00
N GLY A 122 -23.43 22.74 22.14
CA GLY A 122 -23.30 21.34 22.54
C GLY A 122 -23.81 20.38 21.47
N ASP A 123 -23.61 19.08 21.60
CA ASP A 123 -22.91 18.39 22.72
C ASP A 123 -21.40 18.22 22.49
N GLY A 124 -20.96 18.21 21.23
CA GLY A 124 -19.54 18.06 20.84
C GLY A 124 -19.31 16.95 19.81
N ILE A 125 -18.04 16.60 19.58
CA ILE A 125 -17.61 15.57 18.62
C ILE A 125 -16.68 14.58 19.32
N GLY A 126 -16.94 13.28 19.13
CA GLY A 126 -16.11 12.20 19.66
C GLY A 126 -15.47 11.36 18.54
N PHE A 127 -14.20 10.99 18.72
CA PHE A 127 -13.50 10.00 17.89
C PHE A 127 -13.29 8.75 18.72
N ALA A 128 -13.83 7.62 18.28
CA ALA A 128 -13.87 6.39 19.07
C ALA A 128 -13.22 5.21 18.34
N PHE A 129 -12.49 4.38 19.10
CA PHE A 129 -11.94 3.10 18.67
C PHE A 129 -12.59 2.01 19.52
N SER A 130 -13.34 1.11 18.89
CA SER A 130 -14.08 0.04 19.58
C SER A 130 -13.55 -1.34 19.22
N PRO A 131 -13.36 -2.26 20.19
CA PRO A 131 -13.05 -3.66 19.90
C PRO A 131 -14.30 -4.43 19.42
N GLY A 132 -15.50 -3.91 19.67
CA GLY A 132 -16.77 -4.52 19.28
C GLY A 132 -17.20 -4.23 17.85
N VAL A 133 -18.24 -4.92 17.39
CA VAL A 133 -18.96 -4.51 16.18
C VAL A 133 -19.72 -3.21 16.46
N LEU A 134 -19.74 -2.30 15.50
CA LEU A 134 -20.55 -1.08 15.59
C LEU A 134 -22.00 -1.47 15.28
N GLY A 135 -22.91 -1.14 16.21
CA GLY A 135 -24.35 -1.40 16.10
C GLY A 135 -25.10 -0.34 15.32
#